data_AF-A0A117LZU2-F1
#
_entry.id   AF-A0A117LZU2-F1
#
_cell.length_a   1.000
_cell.length_b   1.000
_cell.length_c   1.000
_cell.angle_alpha   90.00
_cell.angle_beta   90.00
_cell.angle_gamma   90.00
#
_symmetry.space_group_name_H-M   'P 1'
#
loop_
_entity.id
_entity.type
_entity.pdbx_description
1 polymer ?
#
loop_
_entity_poly.entity_id
_entity_poly.type
_entity_poly.pdbx_seq_one_letter_code
_entity_poly.pdbx_strand_id
1 'polypeptide(L)'
;NMGFSAVVEGDHIRVMMPDLTEERRKEYVKVMKDRVEDARVAVRNVRQKYMKEIDEFEEEGASEDAADRLREILEKMVKEYNEEIEEIREKKTKDLMTI
;
A
#
# COMPACT_ATOMS: atom_id res chain seq x y z
N ASN A 1 -9.53 19.89 3.51
CA ASN A 1 -9.14 21.26 3.16
C ASN A 1 -7.64 21.39 3.34
N MET A 2 -6.85 21.69 2.30
CA MET A 2 -5.38 21.54 2.32
C MET A 2 -4.61 22.84 2.63
N GLY A 3 -5.30 23.95 2.92
CA GLY A 3 -4.65 25.20 3.38
C GLY A 3 -3.78 25.90 2.32
N PHE A 4 -3.98 25.59 1.04
CA PHE A 4 -3.20 26.17 -0.05
C PHE A 4 -3.78 27.51 -0.51
N SER A 5 -2.91 28.47 -0.81
CA SER A 5 -3.28 29.72 -1.50
C SER A 5 -2.86 29.64 -2.96
N ALA A 6 -3.82 29.77 -3.87
CA ALA A 6 -3.56 29.84 -5.30
C ALA A 6 -3.56 31.30 -5.78
N VAL A 7 -2.60 31.64 -6.63
CA VAL A 7 -2.47 32.95 -7.28
C VAL A 7 -2.46 32.71 -8.79
N VAL A 8 -3.32 33.41 -9.53
CA VAL A 8 -3.33 33.37 -11.00
C VAL A 8 -2.29 34.36 -11.52
N GLU A 9 -1.32 33.87 -12.29
CA GLU A 9 -0.30 34.67 -12.97
C GLU A 9 -0.52 34.54 -14.49
N GLY A 10 -1.29 35.45 -15.08
CA GLY A 10 -1.56 35.47 -16.52
C GLY A 10 -2.30 34.23 -17.01
N ASP A 11 -1.56 33.33 -17.65
CA ASP A 11 -2.02 32.06 -18.22
C ASP A 11 -1.76 30.83 -17.31
N HIS A 12 -1.14 31.02 -16.13
CA HIS A 12 -0.84 29.94 -15.18
C HIS A 12 -1.40 30.19 -13.78
N ILE A 13 -1.54 29.13 -12.97
CA ILE A 13 -1.93 29.20 -11.56
C ILE A 13 -0.75 28.72 -10.69
N ARG A 14 -0.23 29.61 -9.85
CA ARG A 14 0.80 29.31 -8.86
C ARG A 14 0.14 28.97 -7.52
N VAL A 15 0.41 27.78 -6.99
CA VAL A 15 -0.06 27.37 -5.65
C VAL A 15 1.09 27.48 -4.66
N MET A 16 0.95 28.35 -3.66
CA MET A 16 1.92 28.45 -2.56
C MET A 16 1.54 27.48 -1.46
N MET A 17 2.48 26.59 -1.14
CA MET A 17 2.34 25.58 -0.10
C MET A 17 3.20 26.01 1.11
N PRO A 18 2.60 26.41 2.24
CA PRO A 18 3.38 26.65 3.45
C PRO A 18 3.95 25.34 3.98
N ASP A 19 5.08 25.43 4.69
CA ASP A 19 5.66 24.26 5.36
C ASP A 19 4.65 23.65 6.34
N LEU A 20 4.61 22.32 6.34
CA LEU A 20 3.75 21.60 7.29
C LEU A 20 4.28 21.80 8.71
N THR A 21 3.39 22.19 9.62
CA THR A 21 3.66 22.18 11.06
C THR A 21 3.94 20.75 11.54
N GLU A 22 4.68 20.61 12.64
CA GLU A 22 4.98 19.30 13.22
C GLU A 22 3.70 18.53 13.58
N GLU A 23 2.68 19.22 14.09
CA GLU A 23 1.37 18.63 14.39
C GLU A 23 0.70 18.04 13.14
N ARG A 24 0.72 18.79 12.02
CA ARG A 24 0.15 18.31 10.76
C ARG A 24 0.94 17.15 10.16
N ARG A 25 2.27 17.14 10.31
CA ARG A 25 3.12 16.00 9.93
C ARG A 25 2.76 14.75 10.72
N LYS A 26 2.57 14.85 12.04
CA LYS A 26 2.13 13.74 12.90
C LYS A 26 0.76 13.20 12.51
N GLU A 27 -0.19 14.07 12.15
CA GLU A 27 -1.50 13.66 11.65
C GLU A 27 -1.39 12.87 10.34
N TYR A 28 -0.56 13.33 9.39
CA TYR A 28 -0.32 12.60 8.15
C TYR A 28 0.40 11.26 8.36
N VAL A 29 1.30 11.17 9.34
CA VAL A 29 1.91 9.88 9.71
C VAL A 29 0.85 8.91 10.23
N LYS A 30 -0.13 9.38 11.00
CA LYS A 30 -1.25 8.54 11.45
C LYS A 30 -2.09 8.03 10.28
N VAL A 31 -2.52 8.93 9.39
CA VAL A 31 -3.29 8.56 8.19
C VAL A 31 -2.50 7.58 7.31
N MET A 32 -1.19 7.76 7.17
CA MET A 32 -0.34 6.86 6.42
C MET A 32 -0.29 5.46 7.06
N LYS A 33 -0.16 5.36 8.39
CA LYS A 33 -0.20 4.09 9.11
C LYS A 33 -1.51 3.35 8.91
N ASP A 34 -2.65 4.06 8.98
CA ASP A 34 -3.97 3.46 8.78
C ASP A 34 -4.05 2.86 7.36
N ARG A 35 -3.60 3.59 6.33
CA ARG A 35 -3.55 3.10 4.94
C ARG A 35 -2.64 1.88 4.75
N VAL A 36 -1.52 1.83 5.46
CA VAL A 36 -0.60 0.69 5.41
C VAL A 36 -1.24 -0.56 6.01
N GLU A 37 -1.99 -0.42 7.10
CA GLU A 37 -2.73 -1.54 7.68
C GLU A 37 -3.83 -2.03 6.75
N ASP A 38 -4.60 -1.11 6.15
CA ASP A 38 -5.63 -1.46 5.16
C ASP A 38 -5.03 -2.25 3.99
N ALA A 39 -3.86 -1.83 3.49
CA ALA A 39 -3.16 -2.53 2.41
C ALA A 39 -2.73 -3.95 2.82
N ARG A 40 -2.18 -4.12 4.04
CA ARG A 40 -1.80 -5.44 4.56
C ARG A 40 -3.01 -6.37 4.74
N VAL A 41 -4.12 -5.83 5.22
CA VAL A 41 -5.38 -6.57 5.34
C VAL A 41 -5.88 -6.99 3.95
N ALA A 42 -5.82 -6.10 2.96
CA ALA A 42 -6.20 -6.43 1.59
C ALA A 42 -5.34 -7.56 1.00
N VAL A 43 -4.00 -7.49 1.14
CA VAL A 43 -3.09 -8.56 0.70
C VAL A 43 -3.42 -9.89 1.38
N ARG A 44 -3.70 -9.88 2.69
CA ARG A 44 -4.09 -11.09 3.42
C ARG A 44 -5.39 -11.69 2.89
N ASN A 45 -6.41 -10.86 2.65
CA ASN A 45 -7.70 -11.31 2.15
C ASN A 45 -7.58 -11.91 0.74
N VAL A 46 -6.81 -11.27 -0.13
CA VAL A 46 -6.52 -11.77 -1.48
C VAL A 46 -5.80 -13.12 -1.41
N ARG A 47 -4.78 -13.26 -0.57
CA ARG A 47 -4.11 -14.55 -0.36
C ARG A 47 -5.09 -15.63 0.08
N GLN A 48 -5.93 -15.36 1.09
CA GLN A 48 -6.90 -16.34 1.58
C GLN A 48 -7.89 -16.76 0.50
N LYS A 49 -8.35 -15.81 -0.33
CA LYS A 49 -9.23 -16.10 -1.45
C LYS A 49 -8.56 -17.04 -2.45
N TYR A 50 -7.36 -16.70 -2.93
CA TYR A 50 -6.67 -17.51 -3.92
C TYR A 50 -6.16 -18.85 -3.39
N MET A 51 -5.81 -18.94 -2.11
CA MET A 51 -5.48 -20.23 -1.49
C MET A 51 -6.67 -21.18 -1.56
N LYS A 52 -7.88 -20.71 -1.23
CA LYS A 52 -9.11 -21.51 -1.37
C LYS A 52 -9.38 -21.91 -2.82
N GLU A 53 -9.22 -21.00 -3.76
CA GLU A 53 -9.39 -21.32 -5.19
C GLU A 53 -8.38 -22.38 -5.66
N ILE A 54 -7.15 -22.39 -5.14
CA ILE A 54 -6.15 -23.42 -5.44
C ILE A 54 -6.54 -24.77 -4.81
N ASP A 55 -7.02 -24.76 -3.56
CA ASP A 55 -7.48 -25.97 -2.87
C ASP A 55 -8.70 -26.58 -3.60
N GLU A 56 -9.66 -25.76 -4.01
CA GLU A 56 -10.82 -26.18 -4.83
C GLU A 56 -10.37 -26.74 -6.19
N PHE A 57 -9.39 -26.11 -6.84
CA PHE A 57 -8.84 -26.58 -8.11
C PHE A 57 -8.19 -27.98 -7.99
N GLU A 58 -7.52 -28.26 -6.87
CA GLU A 58 -6.97 -29.58 -6.56
C GLU A 58 -8.09 -30.61 -6.35
N GLU A 59 -9.13 -30.26 -5.60
CA GLU A 59 -10.31 -31.12 -5.38
C GLU A 59 -11.07 -31.44 -6.69
N GLU A 60 -11.09 -30.52 -7.65
CA GLU A 60 -11.69 -30.70 -8.98
C GLU A 60 -10.88 -31.64 -9.90
N GLY A 61 -9.71 -32.12 -9.44
CA GLY A 61 -8.91 -33.14 -10.11
C GLY A 61 -7.65 -32.60 -10.79
N ALA A 62 -7.21 -31.39 -10.46
CA ALA A 62 -5.89 -30.93 -10.85
C ALA A 62 -4.78 -31.75 -10.15
N SER A 63 -3.57 -31.72 -10.74
CA SER A 63 -2.41 -32.38 -10.16
C SER A 63 -1.94 -31.67 -8.89
N GLU A 64 -1.63 -32.43 -7.83
CA GLU A 64 -1.02 -31.94 -6.58
C GLU A 64 0.23 -31.09 -6.85
N ASP A 65 1.16 -31.59 -7.69
CA ASP A 65 2.34 -30.83 -8.15
C ASP A 65 2.01 -29.46 -8.77
N ALA A 66 0.86 -29.32 -9.44
CA ALA A 66 0.45 -28.06 -10.04
C ALA A 66 -0.14 -27.11 -8.99
N ALA A 67 -0.96 -27.62 -8.07
CA ALA A 67 -1.49 -26.86 -6.94
C ALA A 67 -0.36 -26.33 -6.05
N ASP A 68 0.63 -27.16 -5.72
CA ASP A 68 1.77 -26.76 -4.89
C ASP A 68 2.62 -25.66 -5.54
N ARG A 69 2.86 -25.74 -6.86
CA ARG A 69 3.52 -24.65 -7.58
C ARG A 69 2.74 -23.34 -7.50
N LEU A 70 1.40 -23.40 -7.59
CA LEU A 70 0.56 -22.20 -7.47
C LEU A 70 0.60 -21.62 -6.05
N ARG A 71 0.61 -22.47 -5.01
CA ARG A 71 0.78 -22.06 -3.61
C ARG A 71 2.11 -21.36 -3.39
N GLU A 72 3.21 -21.91 -3.89
CA GLU A 72 4.53 -21.29 -3.79
C GLU A 72 4.59 -19.92 -4.48
N ILE A 73 4.03 -19.82 -5.70
CA ILE A 73 3.97 -18.56 -6.44
C ILE A 73 3.14 -17.53 -5.67
N LEU A 74 1.98 -17.92 -5.13
CA LEU A 74 1.13 -17.06 -4.32
C LEU A 74 1.86 -16.53 -3.08
N GLU A 75 2.51 -17.39 -2.31
CA GLU A 75 3.26 -16.98 -1.12
C GLU A 75 4.44 -16.06 -1.47
N LYS A 76 5.12 -16.32 -2.59
CA LYS A 76 6.20 -15.44 -3.06
C LYS A 76 5.68 -14.05 -3.41
N MET A 77 4.58 -13.94 -4.16
CA MET A 77 3.96 -12.65 -4.48
C MET A 77 3.50 -11.92 -3.23
N VAL A 78 2.87 -12.62 -2.28
CA VAL A 78 2.42 -12.04 -1.01
C VAL A 78 3.61 -11.48 -0.23
N LYS A 79 4.72 -12.22 -0.18
CA LYS A 79 5.93 -11.75 0.49
C LYS A 79 6.48 -10.48 -0.17
N GLU A 80 6.61 -10.48 -1.49
CA GLU A 80 7.09 -9.34 -2.29
C GLU A 80 6.25 -8.07 -2.02
N TYR A 81 4.93 -8.17 -2.09
CA TYR A 81 4.07 -7.01 -1.84
C TYR A 81 4.07 -6.54 -0.38
N ASN A 82 4.27 -7.43 0.59
CA ASN A 82 4.42 -7.02 1.99
C ASN A 82 5.74 -6.25 2.21
N GLU A 83 6.81 -6.66 1.53
CA GLU A 83 8.09 -5.95 1.54
C GLU A 83 7.93 -4.57 0.88
N GLU A 84 7.30 -4.47 -0.29
CA GLU A 84 7.04 -3.20 -0.98
C GLU A 84 6.19 -2.23 -0.12
N ILE A 85 5.15 -2.74 0.56
CA ILE A 85 4.34 -1.94 1.49
C ILE A 85 5.21 -1.36 2.61
N GLU A 86 6.13 -2.15 3.16
CA GLU A 86 7.02 -1.71 4.23
C GLU A 86 8.01 -0.65 3.74
N GLU A 87 8.62 -0.84 2.57
CA GLU A 87 9.50 0.15 1.94
C GLU A 87 8.78 1.49 1.70
N ILE A 88 7.55 1.45 1.17
CA ILE A 88 6.73 2.64 0.95
C ILE A 88 6.42 3.33 2.28
N ARG A 89 6.07 2.57 3.31
CA ARG A 89 5.80 3.09 4.66
C ARG A 89 7.02 3.82 5.22
N GLU A 90 8.20 3.20 5.14
CA GLU A 90 9.44 3.77 5.65
C GLU A 90 9.83 5.03 4.89
N LYS A 91 9.83 4.97 3.55
CA LYS A 91 10.10 6.12 2.69
C LYS A 91 9.15 7.27 3.00
N LYS A 92 7.85 7.00 3.07
CA LYS A 92 6.85 8.05 3.32
C LYS A 92 6.94 8.62 4.74
N THR A 93 7.29 7.80 5.73
CA THR A 93 7.53 8.26 7.10
C THR A 93 8.72 9.20 7.14
N LYS A 94 9.82 8.84 6.47
CA LYS A 94 11.01 9.69 6.38
C LYS A 94 10.69 11.02 5.68
N ASP A 95 9.99 10.99 4.56
CA ASP A 95 9.59 12.19 3.82
C ASP A 95 8.70 13.12 4.66
N LEU A 96 7.79 12.57 5.46
CA LEU A 96 6.91 13.37 6.32
C LEU A 96 7.65 14.00 7.51
N MET A 97 8.73 13.37 7.98
CA MET A 97 9.48 13.80 9.16
C MET A 97 10.75 14.59 8.83
N THR A 98 11.18 14.59 7.57
CA THR A 98 12.36 15.34 7.09
C THR A 98 11.90 16.59 6.31
N ILE A 99 12.70 17.65 6.33
CA ILE A 99 12.56 18.84 5.47
C ILE A 99 13.63 18.75 4.39
#